data_AF-A0A947HEV1-F1
#
_entry.id   AF-A0A947HEV1-F1
#
_cell.length_a   1.000
_cell.length_b   1.000
_cell.length_c   1.000
_cell.angle_alpha   90.00
_cell.angle_beta   90.00
_cell.angle_gamma   90.00
#
_symmetry.space_group_name_H-M   'P 1'
#
loop_
_entity.id
_entity.type
_entity.pdbx_description
1 polymer ?
#
loop_
_entity_poly.entity_id
_entity_poly.type
_entity_poly.pdbx_seq_one_letter_code
_entity_poly.pdbx_strand_id
1 'polypeptide(L)'
;MQQTALIDMIEDLKSTLDRLGHDYTLLRSSVPDTVAGVELPKSYQLFLEHFVPNGSEIRFAQYHAVTFWTQEELESVQTPAQLRSGWLNVGSFDDQPLVLKLNDSEDGDPAVYRLAAGYPLRMGSSLFQFLRILQLSLDMLGVLGDFDEAVPGFQEEEEMGYHDSYEDAGAMHSREEVMDEFYREVEMIDAESMDSWVLEQETLES
;
A
#
# COMPACT_ATOMS: atom_id res chain seq x y z
N MET A 1 -3.89 -17.43 -16.29
CA MET A 1 -4.13 -15.99 -16.49
C MET A 1 -3.86 -15.20 -15.21
N GLN A 2 -4.47 -15.53 -14.08
CA GLN A 2 -4.25 -14.82 -12.79
C GLN A 2 -2.78 -14.77 -12.31
N GLN A 3 -2.01 -15.86 -12.41
CA GLN A 3 -0.60 -15.86 -11.98
C GLN A 3 0.27 -14.88 -12.77
N THR A 4 0.06 -14.78 -14.08
CA THR A 4 0.79 -13.84 -14.95
C THR A 4 0.43 -12.40 -14.58
N ALA A 5 -0.86 -12.11 -14.39
CA ALA A 5 -1.30 -10.78 -13.98
C ALA A 5 -0.73 -10.36 -12.62
N LEU A 6 -0.65 -11.27 -11.65
CA LEU A 6 -0.03 -10.98 -10.36
C LEU A 6 1.46 -10.69 -10.49
N ILE A 7 2.20 -11.45 -11.30
CA ILE A 7 3.62 -11.20 -11.56
C ILE A 7 3.81 -9.83 -12.23
N ASP A 8 3.02 -9.54 -13.26
CA ASP A 8 3.08 -8.25 -13.96
C ASP A 8 2.83 -7.10 -12.98
N MET A 9 1.82 -7.23 -12.10
CA MET A 9 1.58 -6.28 -11.01
C MET A 9 2.85 -6.14 -10.16
N ILE A 10 3.41 -7.24 -9.63
CA ILE A 10 4.57 -7.19 -8.73
C ILE A 10 5.74 -6.44 -9.40
N GLU A 11 5.98 -6.64 -10.68
CA GLU A 11 7.01 -5.89 -11.42
C GLU A 11 6.65 -4.40 -11.57
N ASP A 12 5.38 -4.05 -11.79
CA ASP A 12 4.91 -2.65 -11.83
C ASP A 12 5.06 -1.95 -10.46
N LEU A 13 4.73 -2.63 -9.36
CA LEU A 13 4.96 -2.12 -8.00
C LEU A 13 6.45 -1.90 -7.74
N LYS A 14 7.32 -2.84 -8.15
CA LYS A 14 8.77 -2.70 -8.01
C LYS A 14 9.31 -1.50 -8.79
N SER A 15 8.85 -1.31 -10.03
CA SER A 15 9.17 -0.14 -10.85
C SER A 15 8.74 1.16 -10.15
N THR A 16 7.57 1.16 -9.52
CA THR A 16 7.06 2.30 -8.73
C THR A 16 7.94 2.58 -7.52
N LEU A 17 8.31 1.55 -6.76
CA LEU A 17 9.18 1.68 -5.59
C LEU A 17 10.60 2.13 -5.97
N ASP A 18 11.17 1.59 -7.05
CA ASP A 18 12.47 2.00 -7.60
C ASP A 18 12.44 3.48 -7.98
N ARG A 19 11.37 3.94 -8.64
CA ARG A 19 11.16 5.33 -9.04
C ARG A 19 11.07 6.27 -7.83
N LEU A 20 10.46 5.81 -6.73
CA LEU A 20 10.31 6.54 -5.47
C LEU A 20 11.53 6.39 -4.54
N GLY A 21 12.51 5.56 -4.90
CA GLY A 21 13.74 5.36 -4.12
C GLY A 21 13.56 4.51 -2.87
N HIS A 22 12.51 3.70 -2.78
CA HIS A 22 12.33 2.74 -1.69
C HIS A 22 13.23 1.52 -1.89
N ASP A 23 13.97 1.16 -0.86
CA ASP A 23 14.68 -0.13 -0.84
C ASP A 23 13.73 -1.21 -0.35
N TYR A 24 13.52 -2.24 -1.16
CA TYR A 24 12.68 -3.38 -0.84
C TYR A 24 13.40 -4.72 -1.09
N THR A 25 14.72 -4.76 -1.32
CA THR A 25 15.40 -6.01 -1.72
C THR A 25 16.51 -6.46 -0.78
N LEU A 26 16.44 -7.74 -0.38
CA LEU A 26 17.59 -8.53 0.10
C LEU A 26 17.99 -9.59 -0.94
N LEU A 27 19.16 -10.22 -0.74
CA LEU A 27 19.61 -11.36 -1.55
C LEU A 27 18.54 -12.46 -1.56
N ARG A 28 18.21 -12.98 -2.75
CA ARG A 28 17.22 -14.06 -2.92
C ARG A 28 17.52 -15.24 -1.98
N SER A 29 16.63 -15.49 -1.02
CA SER A 29 16.53 -16.76 -0.29
C SER A 29 15.48 -17.66 -0.96
N SER A 30 15.51 -18.96 -0.67
CA SER A 30 14.44 -19.87 -1.09
C SER A 30 13.15 -19.51 -0.36
N VAL A 31 12.08 -19.25 -1.12
CA VAL A 31 10.74 -19.00 -0.58
C VAL A 31 10.25 -20.25 0.15
N PRO A 32 9.80 -20.15 1.41
CA PRO A 32 9.31 -21.30 2.14
C PRO A 32 7.90 -21.67 1.68
N ASP A 33 7.59 -22.97 1.61
CA ASP A 33 6.23 -23.43 1.34
C ASP A 33 5.30 -23.24 2.56
N THR A 34 5.89 -23.16 3.76
CA THR A 34 5.16 -23.07 5.04
C THR A 34 5.81 -22.07 5.99
N VAL A 35 4.99 -21.36 6.76
CA VAL A 35 5.43 -20.51 7.89
C VAL A 35 4.70 -20.94 9.14
N ALA A 36 5.45 -21.19 10.23
CA ALA A 36 4.90 -21.64 11.51
C ALA A 36 3.95 -22.86 11.41
N GLY A 37 4.21 -23.76 10.46
CA GLY A 37 3.40 -24.96 10.21
C GLY A 37 2.11 -24.72 9.41
N VAL A 38 1.93 -23.53 8.83
CA VAL A 38 0.81 -23.18 7.95
C VAL A 38 1.30 -23.06 6.53
N GLU A 39 0.59 -23.67 5.58
CA GLU A 39 0.89 -23.56 4.14
C GLU A 39 0.66 -22.12 3.67
N LEU A 40 1.64 -21.56 2.95
CA LEU A 40 1.50 -20.24 2.37
C LEU A 40 0.56 -20.27 1.16
N PRO A 41 -0.38 -19.32 1.05
CA PRO A 41 -1.20 -19.13 -0.15
C PRO A 41 -0.33 -18.95 -1.40
N LYS A 42 -0.78 -19.48 -2.54
CA LYS A 42 0.05 -19.48 -3.75
C LYS A 42 0.36 -18.06 -4.26
N SER A 43 -0.57 -17.13 -4.11
CA SER A 43 -0.37 -15.71 -4.42
C SER A 43 0.75 -15.10 -3.57
N TYR A 44 0.76 -15.39 -2.27
CA TYR A 44 1.79 -14.89 -1.36
C TYR A 44 3.17 -15.56 -1.60
N GLN A 45 3.21 -16.84 -1.96
CA GLN A 45 4.45 -17.47 -2.42
C GLN A 45 5.00 -16.77 -3.65
N LEU A 46 4.16 -16.50 -4.67
CA LEU A 46 4.57 -15.78 -5.88
C LEU A 46 5.03 -14.36 -5.56
N PHE A 47 4.37 -13.68 -4.63
CA PHE A 47 4.81 -12.39 -4.11
C PHE A 47 6.23 -12.50 -3.54
N LEU A 48 6.50 -13.42 -2.62
CA LEU A 48 7.84 -13.62 -2.04
C LEU A 48 8.91 -14.07 -3.06
N GLU A 49 8.51 -14.76 -4.14
CA GLU A 49 9.42 -15.19 -5.21
C GLU A 49 9.90 -14.01 -6.07
N HIS A 50 9.08 -12.98 -6.23
CA HIS A 50 9.31 -11.83 -7.12
C HIS A 50 9.63 -10.52 -6.38
N PHE A 51 9.19 -10.41 -5.14
CA PHE A 51 9.39 -9.31 -4.20
C PHE A 51 10.03 -9.87 -2.93
N VAL A 52 11.20 -9.37 -2.53
CA VAL A 52 11.98 -9.95 -1.43
C VAL A 52 12.00 -8.96 -0.26
N PRO A 53 11.00 -8.98 0.64
CA PRO A 53 10.93 -8.00 1.73
C PRO A 53 12.23 -7.91 2.52
N ASN A 54 12.69 -6.68 2.74
CA ASN A 54 13.88 -6.38 3.53
C ASN A 54 13.55 -5.81 4.93
N GLY A 55 12.26 -5.76 5.28
CA GLY A 55 11.77 -5.15 6.53
C GLY A 55 11.80 -3.62 6.52
N SER A 56 12.13 -2.98 5.40
CA SER A 56 12.10 -1.53 5.27
C SER A 56 10.67 -1.03 5.15
N GLU A 57 10.48 0.17 5.71
CA GLU A 57 9.22 0.87 5.68
C GLU A 57 9.02 1.58 4.33
N ILE A 58 7.90 1.31 3.69
CA ILE A 58 7.45 1.99 2.48
C ILE A 58 6.43 3.05 2.91
N ARG A 59 6.83 4.32 2.85
CA ARG A 59 5.99 5.47 3.22
C ARG A 59 5.30 6.08 2.02
N PHE A 60 4.04 6.47 2.18
CA PHE A 60 3.26 7.17 1.16
C PHE A 60 2.22 8.09 1.80
N ALA A 61 1.76 9.10 1.04
CA ALA A 61 0.79 10.10 1.52
C ALA A 61 1.19 10.81 2.82
N GLN A 62 2.51 10.94 3.09
CA GLN A 62 3.14 11.51 4.30
C GLN A 62 2.83 10.85 5.66
N TYR A 63 1.75 10.09 5.78
CA TYR A 63 1.29 9.54 7.07
C TYR A 63 1.21 8.01 7.08
N HIS A 64 1.16 7.38 5.91
CA HIS A 64 1.02 5.93 5.83
C HIS A 64 2.35 5.24 5.65
N ALA A 65 2.44 4.07 6.27
CA ALA A 65 3.60 3.22 6.22
C ALA A 65 3.18 1.76 6.10
N VAL A 66 3.69 1.07 5.08
CA VAL A 66 3.58 -0.39 4.96
C VAL A 66 4.96 -1.01 5.09
N THR A 67 5.07 -2.08 5.88
CA THR A 67 6.27 -2.90 5.99
C THR A 67 5.88 -4.35 5.77
N PHE A 68 6.60 -5.05 4.90
CA PHE A 68 6.44 -6.50 4.74
C PHE A 68 7.53 -7.21 5.55
N TRP A 69 7.15 -8.25 6.29
CA TRP A 69 8.10 -9.00 7.10
C TRP A 69 9.07 -9.79 6.23
N THR A 70 10.34 -9.77 6.63
CA THR A 70 11.35 -10.69 6.10
C THR A 70 10.97 -12.14 6.43
N GLN A 71 11.59 -13.09 5.74
CA GLN A 71 11.36 -14.51 6.00
C GLN A 71 11.64 -14.91 7.47
N GLU A 72 12.68 -14.34 8.08
CA GLU A 72 13.02 -14.60 9.49
C GLU A 72 11.97 -14.02 10.43
N GLU A 73 11.49 -12.82 10.15
CA GLU A 73 10.46 -12.15 10.94
C GLU A 73 9.12 -12.89 10.84
N LEU A 74 8.75 -13.35 9.65
CA LEU A 74 7.50 -14.08 9.40
C LEU A 74 7.33 -15.25 10.37
N GLU A 75 8.38 -16.00 10.71
CA GLU A 75 8.26 -17.10 11.69
C GLU A 75 8.07 -16.60 13.12
N SER A 76 8.74 -15.50 13.48
CA SER A 76 8.76 -14.97 14.84
C SER A 76 7.50 -14.21 15.24
N VAL A 77 6.82 -13.58 14.28
CA VAL A 77 5.67 -12.70 14.51
C VAL A 77 4.32 -13.43 14.54
N GLN A 78 4.29 -14.72 14.19
CA GLN A 78 3.03 -15.48 14.24
C GLN A 78 2.65 -15.81 15.68
N THR A 79 1.38 -15.59 16.02
CA THR A 79 0.83 -16.08 17.29
C THR A 79 -0.05 -17.32 17.07
N PRO A 80 -0.02 -18.33 17.96
CA PRO A 80 -0.89 -19.50 17.84
C PRO A 80 -2.39 -19.18 17.81
N ALA A 81 -2.79 -18.05 18.41
CA ALA A 81 -4.17 -17.58 18.37
C ALA A 81 -4.56 -17.09 16.97
N GLN A 82 -3.73 -16.26 16.34
CA GLN A 82 -3.95 -15.77 14.97
C GLN A 82 -4.02 -16.92 13.97
N LEU A 83 -3.05 -17.84 14.00
CA LEU A 83 -2.99 -18.98 13.09
C LEU A 83 -4.22 -19.88 13.20
N ARG A 84 -4.69 -20.19 14.43
CA ARG A 84 -5.92 -20.97 14.65
C ARG A 84 -7.16 -20.27 14.10
N SER A 85 -7.17 -18.95 14.14
CA SER A 85 -8.23 -18.14 13.57
C SER A 85 -8.06 -17.93 12.05
N GLY A 86 -7.04 -18.51 11.41
CA GLY A 86 -6.78 -18.39 9.98
C GLY A 86 -6.18 -17.04 9.57
N TRP A 87 -5.53 -16.33 10.49
CA TRP A 87 -4.82 -15.09 10.19
C TRP A 87 -3.32 -15.38 10.12
N LEU A 88 -2.69 -14.98 9.01
CA LEU A 88 -1.24 -15.06 8.81
C LEU A 88 -0.69 -13.64 8.80
N ASN A 89 0.21 -13.30 9.72
CA ASN A 89 0.82 -11.98 9.79
C ASN A 89 1.93 -11.85 8.74
N VAL A 90 1.80 -10.87 7.84
CA VAL A 90 2.70 -10.67 6.70
C VAL A 90 3.40 -9.32 6.70
N GLY A 91 2.99 -8.41 7.59
CA GLY A 91 3.59 -7.09 7.67
C GLY A 91 2.99 -6.22 8.76
N SER A 92 3.22 -4.93 8.63
CA SER A 92 2.49 -3.87 9.34
C SER A 92 1.99 -2.81 8.38
N PHE A 93 0.89 -2.18 8.75
CA PHE A 93 0.33 -1.00 8.13
C PHE A 93 0.01 0.00 9.24
N ASP A 94 0.68 1.16 9.26
CA ASP A 94 0.59 2.17 10.33
C ASP A 94 0.75 1.58 11.74
N ASP A 95 1.83 0.81 11.94
CA ASP A 95 2.13 0.08 13.18
C ASP A 95 1.09 -0.97 13.61
N GLN A 96 0.04 -1.21 12.83
CA GLN A 96 -0.94 -2.28 13.05
C GLN A 96 -0.57 -3.52 12.25
N PRO A 97 -0.85 -4.74 12.74
CA PRO A 97 -0.56 -5.96 11.99
C PRO A 97 -1.31 -6.02 10.66
N LEU A 98 -0.56 -6.22 9.57
CA LEU A 98 -1.08 -6.53 8.24
C LEU A 98 -1.11 -8.05 8.08
N VAL A 99 -2.30 -8.60 7.81
CA VAL A 99 -2.55 -10.04 7.87
C VAL A 99 -3.29 -10.53 6.62
N LEU A 100 -2.98 -11.75 6.19
CA LEU A 100 -3.77 -12.50 5.23
C LEU A 100 -4.81 -13.34 5.97
N LYS A 101 -6.05 -13.32 5.51
CA LYS A 101 -7.12 -14.14 6.06
C LYS A 101 -7.29 -15.41 5.23
N LEU A 102 -6.64 -16.49 5.65
CA LEU A 102 -6.54 -17.75 4.89
C LEU A 102 -7.88 -18.45 4.61
N ASN A 103 -8.90 -18.17 5.43
CA ASN A 103 -10.24 -18.74 5.29
C ASN A 103 -11.22 -17.80 4.57
N ASP A 104 -10.76 -16.63 4.14
CA ASP A 104 -11.52 -15.60 3.43
C ASP A 104 -10.77 -15.31 2.14
N SER A 105 -11.07 -16.08 1.10
CA SER A 105 -10.33 -16.05 -0.16
C SER A 105 -11.28 -15.95 -1.33
N GLU A 106 -11.01 -15.02 -2.23
CA GLU A 106 -11.66 -14.91 -3.53
C GLU A 106 -10.75 -15.56 -4.58
N ASP A 107 -11.28 -16.47 -5.39
CA ASP A 107 -10.51 -17.24 -6.39
C ASP A 107 -9.22 -17.94 -5.88
N GLY A 108 -9.16 -18.21 -4.57
CA GLY A 108 -7.99 -18.82 -3.92
C GLY A 108 -6.87 -17.85 -3.55
N ASP A 109 -7.10 -16.54 -3.67
CA ASP A 109 -6.24 -15.48 -3.14
C ASP A 109 -6.84 -14.93 -1.84
N PRO A 110 -6.14 -15.02 -0.69
CA PRO A 110 -6.68 -14.53 0.58
C PRO A 110 -6.87 -13.01 0.59
N ALA A 111 -7.93 -12.57 1.25
CA ALA A 111 -8.15 -11.17 1.58
C ALA A 111 -7.08 -10.66 2.56
N VAL A 112 -6.73 -9.39 2.40
CA VAL A 112 -5.75 -8.67 3.22
C VAL A 112 -6.47 -7.77 4.20
N TYR A 113 -6.04 -7.79 5.46
CA TYR A 113 -6.61 -6.97 6.52
C TYR A 113 -5.54 -6.27 7.35
N ARG A 114 -5.92 -5.16 7.95
CA ARG A 114 -5.23 -4.49 9.04
C ARG A 114 -5.96 -4.80 10.35
N LEU A 115 -5.24 -5.34 11.35
CA LEU A 115 -5.81 -5.63 12.67
C LEU A 115 -5.78 -4.40 13.57
N ALA A 116 -6.73 -3.48 13.42
CA ALA A 116 -6.88 -2.33 14.30
C ALA A 116 -7.55 -2.70 15.65
N ALA A 117 -7.35 -1.86 16.68
CA ALA A 117 -7.80 -2.09 18.06
C ALA A 117 -9.33 -2.26 18.23
N GLY A 118 -10.15 -1.85 17.26
CA GLY A 118 -11.62 -1.99 17.30
C GLY A 118 -12.12 -3.20 16.52
N TYR A 119 -11.77 -3.28 15.24
CA TYR A 119 -12.20 -4.34 14.33
C TYR A 119 -11.17 -4.51 13.20
N PRO A 120 -11.05 -5.72 12.62
CA PRO A 120 -10.25 -5.91 11.42
C PRO A 120 -10.80 -5.07 10.26
N LEU A 121 -9.92 -4.32 9.61
CA LEU A 121 -10.22 -3.51 8.44
C LEU A 121 -9.72 -4.21 7.19
N ARG A 122 -10.59 -4.43 6.20
CA ARG A 122 -10.20 -5.10 4.95
C ARG A 122 -9.45 -4.11 4.07
N MET A 123 -8.18 -4.39 3.80
CA MET A 123 -7.31 -3.57 2.95
C MET A 123 -7.38 -4.00 1.47
N GLY A 124 -7.88 -5.20 1.20
CA GLY A 124 -8.15 -5.70 -0.14
C GLY A 124 -8.84 -7.05 -0.07
N SER A 125 -9.79 -7.31 -0.97
CA SER A 125 -10.50 -8.61 -1.05
C SER A 125 -9.61 -9.76 -1.53
N SER A 126 -8.42 -9.45 -2.06
CA SER A 126 -7.35 -10.37 -2.42
C SER A 126 -5.97 -9.72 -2.26
N LEU A 127 -4.87 -10.49 -2.20
CA LEU A 127 -3.52 -9.94 -2.24
C LEU A 127 -3.28 -9.13 -3.52
N PHE A 128 -3.78 -9.62 -4.66
CA PHE A 128 -3.70 -8.90 -5.93
C PHE A 128 -4.35 -7.51 -5.86
N GLN A 129 -5.58 -7.39 -5.36
CA GLN A 129 -6.25 -6.10 -5.23
C GLN A 129 -5.56 -5.18 -4.23
N PHE A 130 -5.13 -5.72 -3.08
CA PHE A 130 -4.37 -4.95 -2.10
C PHE A 130 -3.10 -4.35 -2.73
N LEU A 131 -2.34 -5.15 -3.48
CA LEU A 131 -1.12 -4.71 -4.15
C LEU A 131 -1.39 -3.65 -5.22
N ARG A 132 -2.50 -3.76 -5.98
CA ARG A 132 -2.92 -2.73 -6.94
C ARG A 132 -3.29 -1.42 -6.26
N ILE A 133 -4.03 -1.47 -5.15
CA ILE A 133 -4.38 -0.27 -4.38
C ILE A 133 -3.13 0.36 -3.75
N LEU A 134 -2.20 -0.45 -3.25
CA LEU A 134 -0.91 0.04 -2.74
C LEU A 134 -0.10 0.74 -3.82
N GLN A 135 0.01 0.15 -5.01
CA GLN A 135 0.68 0.80 -6.15
C GLN A 135 0.00 2.12 -6.52
N LEU A 136 -1.33 2.13 -6.66
CA LEU A 136 -2.11 3.33 -6.93
C LEU A 136 -1.87 4.41 -5.87
N SER A 137 -1.82 4.02 -4.59
CA SER A 137 -1.53 4.92 -3.47
C SER A 137 -0.14 5.53 -3.59
N LEU A 138 0.87 4.73 -3.96
CA LEU A 138 2.24 5.19 -4.19
C LEU A 138 2.32 6.14 -5.41
N ASP A 139 1.62 5.83 -6.49
CA ASP A 139 1.63 6.63 -7.72
C ASP A 139 0.89 7.96 -7.55
N MET A 140 -0.31 7.96 -6.94
CA MET A 140 -1.15 9.14 -6.83
C MET A 140 -0.84 9.99 -5.60
N LEU A 141 -0.63 9.35 -4.45
CA LEU A 141 -0.37 10.07 -3.20
C LEU A 141 1.12 10.37 -3.00
N GLY A 142 2.01 9.72 -3.77
CA GLY A 142 3.40 10.15 -3.88
C GLY A 142 3.51 11.60 -4.41
N VAL A 143 2.64 11.99 -5.33
CA VAL A 143 2.56 13.36 -5.87
C VAL A 143 2.10 14.38 -4.82
N LEU A 144 1.33 13.95 -3.80
CA LEU A 144 0.95 14.82 -2.68
C LEU A 144 2.14 15.20 -1.80
N GLY A 145 3.23 14.44 -1.82
CA GLY A 145 4.49 14.81 -1.18
C GLY A 145 5.07 16.11 -1.77
N ASP A 146 4.94 16.31 -3.08
CA ASP A 146 5.45 17.50 -3.79
C ASP A 146 4.64 18.77 -3.47
N PHE A 147 3.37 18.64 -3.06
CA PHE A 147 2.54 19.80 -2.70
C PHE A 147 2.96 20.45 -1.37
N ASP A 148 3.40 19.67 -0.38
CA ASP A 148 3.81 20.22 0.92
C ASP A 148 5.30 20.63 0.96
N GLU A 149 6.17 20.04 0.11
CA GLU A 149 7.55 20.53 -0.06
C GLU A 149 7.61 21.85 -0.87
N ALA A 150 6.58 22.17 -1.66
CA ALA A 150 6.48 23.40 -2.44
C ALA A 150 6.07 24.65 -1.63
N VAL A 151 5.90 24.59 -0.30
CA VAL A 151 5.56 25.77 0.51
C VAL A 151 6.54 26.00 1.67
N PRO A 152 7.61 26.75 1.39
CA PRO A 152 7.95 27.91 2.20
C PRO A 152 7.95 29.15 1.31
N GLY A 153 6.76 29.71 1.02
CA GLY A 153 6.68 30.91 0.17
C GLY A 153 5.29 31.41 -0.23
N PHE A 154 4.21 30.65 -0.04
CA PHE A 154 2.84 31.09 -0.38
C PHE A 154 2.20 31.99 0.70
N GLN A 155 2.97 32.93 1.25
CA GLN A 155 2.48 34.15 1.86
C GLN A 155 3.22 35.29 1.19
N GLU A 156 2.50 36.14 0.46
CA GLU A 156 2.94 37.33 -0.31
C GLU A 156 3.07 37.17 -1.84
N GLU A 157 1.99 36.76 -2.53
CA GLU A 157 1.80 37.13 -3.96
C GLU A 157 0.41 37.77 -4.24
N GLU A 158 -0.26 38.33 -3.24
CA GLU A 158 -1.48 39.14 -3.48
C GLU A 158 -1.24 40.65 -3.64
N GLU A 159 0.02 41.14 -3.63
CA GLU A 159 0.30 42.60 -3.64
C GLU A 159 1.17 43.13 -4.80
N MET A 160 1.46 42.34 -5.83
CA MET A 160 2.24 42.83 -6.98
C MET A 160 1.56 42.45 -8.29
N GLY A 161 0.80 43.41 -8.84
CA GLY A 161 0.24 43.29 -10.18
C GLY A 161 1.33 43.11 -11.23
N TYR A 162 1.49 41.88 -11.72
CA TYR A 162 2.14 41.58 -12.98
C TYR A 162 1.34 40.51 -13.73
N HIS A 163 0.61 41.00 -14.73
CA HIS A 163 0.17 40.23 -15.89
C HIS A 163 1.43 39.92 -16.72
N ASP A 164 1.78 38.65 -16.93
CA ASP A 164 1.99 38.05 -18.25
C ASP A 164 2.57 36.63 -18.19
N SER A 165 1.93 35.73 -18.95
CA SER A 165 2.40 34.43 -19.44
C SER A 165 2.75 33.33 -18.41
N TYR A 166 1.71 32.68 -17.88
CA TYR A 166 1.73 31.22 -17.65
C TYR A 166 0.69 30.57 -18.58
N GLU A 167 0.91 30.70 -19.88
CA GLU A 167 0.48 29.67 -20.82
C GLU A 167 1.63 28.65 -20.88
N ASP A 168 1.70 27.76 -19.89
CA ASP A 168 2.40 26.50 -20.09
C ASP A 168 1.60 25.37 -19.45
N ALA A 169 1.43 24.31 -20.23
CA ALA A 169 0.44 23.27 -20.02
C ALA A 169 0.81 22.34 -18.87
N GLY A 170 -0.11 22.21 -17.92
CA GLY A 170 -0.14 21.12 -16.96
C GLY A 170 -1.23 21.43 -15.96
N ALA A 171 -2.44 20.91 -16.16
CA ALA A 171 -3.54 21.09 -15.22
C ALA A 171 -3.04 20.67 -13.82
N MET A 172 -2.81 21.65 -12.94
CA MET A 172 -2.53 21.39 -11.54
C MET A 172 -3.82 20.85 -10.94
N HIS A 173 -3.95 19.53 -10.92
CA HIS A 173 -5.03 18.89 -10.19
C HIS A 173 -4.97 19.36 -8.74
N SER A 174 -6.10 19.82 -8.21
CA SER A 174 -6.16 20.18 -6.80
C SER A 174 -5.97 18.94 -5.93
N ARG A 175 -5.53 19.11 -4.67
CA ARG A 175 -5.45 18.00 -3.70
C ARG A 175 -6.77 17.23 -3.60
N GLU A 176 -7.89 17.93 -3.65
CA GLU A 176 -9.23 17.34 -3.63
C GLU A 176 -9.50 16.50 -4.88
N GLU A 177 -9.15 16.98 -6.07
CA GLU A 177 -9.30 16.22 -7.32
C GLU A 177 -8.48 14.94 -7.34
N VAL A 178 -7.22 14.99 -6.88
CA VAL A 178 -6.35 13.80 -6.78
C VAL A 178 -6.94 12.79 -5.79
N MET A 179 -7.48 13.27 -4.66
CA MET A 179 -8.12 12.41 -3.67
C MET A 179 -9.41 11.78 -4.18
N ASP A 180 -10.27 12.54 -4.86
CA ASP A 180 -11.49 12.05 -5.46
C ASP A 180 -11.22 11.01 -6.56
N GLU A 181 -10.18 11.25 -7.38
CA GLU A 181 -9.72 10.28 -8.37
C GLU A 181 -9.19 9.01 -7.70
N PHE A 182 -8.37 9.15 -6.67
CA PHE A 182 -7.85 8.02 -5.90
C PHE A 182 -8.98 7.16 -5.34
N TYR A 183 -9.95 7.76 -4.65
CA TYR A 183 -11.08 7.03 -4.08
C TYR A 183 -11.94 6.35 -5.15
N ARG A 184 -12.17 6.99 -6.29
CA ARG A 184 -12.89 6.38 -7.41
C ARG A 184 -12.14 5.17 -7.97
N GLU A 185 -10.82 5.28 -8.15
CA GLU A 185 -9.99 4.17 -8.63
C GLU A 185 -9.95 3.02 -7.62
N VAL A 186 -9.87 3.30 -6.31
CA VAL A 186 -9.98 2.28 -5.25
C VAL A 186 -11.34 1.58 -5.32
N GLU A 187 -12.45 2.33 -5.45
CA GLU A 187 -13.80 1.77 -5.58
C GLU A 187 -13.92 0.84 -6.81
N MET A 188 -13.29 1.21 -7.94
CA MET A 188 -13.26 0.37 -9.14
C MET A 188 -12.41 -0.89 -8.99
N ILE A 189 -11.35 -0.86 -8.19
CA ILE A 189 -10.50 -2.02 -7.92
C ILE A 189 -11.18 -2.97 -6.91
N ASP A 190 -11.68 -2.41 -5.81
CA ASP A 190 -12.28 -3.14 -4.70
C ASP A 190 -13.12 -2.22 -3.80
N ALA A 191 -14.41 -2.07 -4.14
CA ALA A 191 -15.36 -1.28 -3.37
C ALA A 191 -15.50 -1.73 -1.90
N GLU A 192 -15.24 -3.01 -1.58
CA GLU A 192 -15.37 -3.52 -0.21
C GLU A 192 -14.25 -3.07 0.73
N SER A 193 -13.10 -2.62 0.21
CA SER A 193 -11.98 -2.13 1.02
C SER A 193 -11.89 -0.60 1.11
N MET A 194 -12.74 0.13 0.39
CA MET A 194 -12.70 1.59 0.27
C MET A 194 -12.60 2.29 1.63
N ASP A 195 -13.44 1.91 2.61
CA ASP A 195 -13.48 2.51 3.95
C ASP A 195 -12.13 2.41 4.70
N SER A 196 -11.31 1.41 4.37
CA SER A 196 -10.00 1.21 5.01
C SER A 196 -8.90 2.13 4.45
N TRP A 197 -9.15 2.72 3.28
CA TRP A 197 -8.20 3.59 2.55
C TRP A 197 -8.61 5.06 2.58
N VAL A 198 -9.73 5.40 3.23
CA VAL A 198 -10.12 6.79 3.45
C VAL A 198 -9.07 7.47 4.32
N LEU A 199 -8.38 8.45 3.72
CA LEU A 199 -7.53 9.39 4.44
C LEU A 199 -8.46 10.35 5.18
N GLU A 200 -8.62 10.19 6.48
CA GLU A 200 -9.38 11.15 7.30
C GLU A 200 -8.72 12.54 7.16
N GLN A 201 -9.50 13.54 6.72
CA GLN A 201 -9.05 14.94 6.64
C GLN A 201 -8.93 15.65 8.00
N GLU A 202 -9.04 14.92 9.13
CA GLU A 202 -9.05 15.55 10.44
C GLU A 202 -7.62 15.81 10.96
N THR A 203 -7.09 17.01 10.69
CA THR A 203 -6.43 17.94 11.64
C THR A 203 -5.47 18.92 10.94
N LEU A 204 -6.00 19.82 10.10
CA LEU A 204 -5.33 21.08 9.74
C LEU A 204 -6.17 22.32 10.11
N GLU A 205 -7.12 22.16 11.03
CA GLU A 205 -7.79 23.27 11.72
C GLU A 205 -7.58 23.13 13.24
N SER A 206 -6.40 23.52 13.73
CA SER A 206 -6.20 23.82 15.15
C SER A 206 -5.18 24.93 15.35
#